data_AF-A0A3D2V8K1-F1
#
_entry.id   AF-A0A3D2V8K1-F1
#
_cell.length_a   1.000
_cell.length_b   1.000
_cell.length_c   1.000
_cell.angle_alpha   90.00
_cell.angle_beta   90.00
_cell.angle_gamma   90.00
#
_symmetry.space_group_name_H-M   'P 1'
#
loop_
_entity.id
_entity.type
_entity.pdbx_description
1 polymer ?
#
loop_
_entity_poly.entity_id
_entity_poly.type
_entity_poly.pdbx_seq_one_letter_code
_entity_poly.pdbx_strand_id
1 'polypeptide(L)' 'EKTKPSYFVRDKRFKLYGDGRFYDLQSDVLEKTDIPTPDGPALTAYKKLQAALASMPNEGSKLLKFPE' A
#
# COMPACT_ATOMS: atom_id res chain seq x y z
N GLU A 1 15.95 -13.63 -8.96
CA GLU A 1 14.72 -13.96 -8.21
C GLU A 1 13.63 -12.99 -8.65
N LYS A 2 12.56 -13.44 -9.30
CA LYS A 2 11.45 -12.55 -9.68
C LYS A 2 10.49 -12.51 -8.49
N THR A 3 10.64 -11.50 -7.63
CA THR A 3 9.67 -11.24 -6.56
C THR A 3 8.31 -10.99 -7.18
N LYS A 4 7.24 -11.56 -6.60
CA LYS A 4 5.86 -11.33 -7.08
C LYS A 4 5.61 -9.82 -7.12
N PRO A 5 4.95 -9.28 -8.17
CA PRO A 5 4.62 -7.87 -8.23
C PRO A 5 3.78 -7.51 -6.99
N SER A 6 4.33 -6.65 -6.15
CA SER A 6 3.65 -6.14 -4.95
C SER A 6 2.99 -4.82 -5.31
N TYR A 7 1.66 -4.79 -5.27
CA TYR A 7 0.89 -3.56 -5.43
C TYR A 7 0.76 -2.88 -4.07
N PHE A 8 0.79 -1.55 -4.07
CA PHE A 8 0.58 -0.75 -2.88
C PHE A 8 -0.18 0.52 -3.22
N VAL A 9 -0.91 1.03 -2.23
CA VAL A 9 -1.49 2.36 -2.24
C VAL A 9 -0.86 3.15 -1.10
N ARG A 10 -0.62 4.44 -1.33
CA ARG A 10 -0.09 5.33 -0.29
C ARG A 10 -0.81 6.67 -0.31
N ASP A 11 -0.92 7.26 0.88
CA ASP A 11 -1.21 8.68 1.07
C ASP A 11 0.10 9.37 1.52
N LYS A 12 0.03 10.65 1.92
CA LYS A 12 1.16 11.43 2.42
C LYS A 12 1.82 10.83 3.66
N ARG A 13 1.04 10.10 4.47
CA ARG A 13 1.45 9.58 5.78
C ARG A 13 1.45 8.06 5.87
N PHE A 14 0.53 7.38 5.19
CA PHE A 14 0.35 5.94 5.36
C PHE A 14 0.52 5.19 4.04
N LYS A 15 1.02 3.97 4.13
CA LYS A 15 1.19 3.08 2.97
C LYS A 15 0.61 1.70 3.29
N LEU A 16 -0.24 1.21 2.41
CA LEU A 16 -0.89 -0.09 2.50
C LEU A 16 -0.47 -0.94 1.30
N TYR A 17 0.13 -2.09 1.58
CA TYR A 17 0.47 -3.10 0.60
C TYR A 17 -0.72 -4.04 0.35
N GLY A 18 -0.79 -4.61 -0.86
CA GLY A 18 -1.83 -5.56 -1.23
C GLY A 18 -1.77 -6.89 -0.48
N ASP A 19 -0.66 -7.18 0.21
CA ASP A 19 -0.53 -8.31 1.13
C ASP A 19 -1.05 -7.99 2.55
N GLY A 20 -1.55 -6.77 2.78
CA GLY A 20 -2.12 -6.33 4.04
C GLY A 20 -1.15 -5.60 4.96
N ARG A 21 0.15 -5.50 4.61
CA ARG A 21 1.11 -4.75 5.43
C ARG A 21 0.81 -3.25 5.39
N PHE A 22 0.74 -2.63 6.56
CA PHE A 22 0.37 -1.23 6.72
C PHE A 22 1.42 -0.48 7.54
N TYR A 23 1.89 0.66 7.04
CA TYR A 23 2.97 1.44 7.65
C TYR A 23 2.60 2.92 7.75
N ASP A 24 3.02 3.57 8.85
CA ASP A 24 3.02 5.03 8.99
C ASP A 24 4.39 5.57 8.58
N LEU A 25 4.48 6.12 7.37
CA LEU A 25 5.71 6.69 6.81
C LEU A 25 6.15 7.97 7.51
N GLN A 26 5.28 8.65 8.27
CA GLN A 26 5.69 9.84 9.03
C GLN A 26 6.48 9.45 10.28
N SER A 27 6.08 8.37 10.95
CA SER A 27 6.78 7.86 12.14
C SER A 27 7.85 6.81 11.80
N ASP A 28 7.69 6.09 10.69
CA ASP A 28 8.58 5.01 10.26
C ASP A 28 8.80 5.03 8.74
N VAL A 29 9.60 6.00 8.31
CA VAL A 29 9.99 6.19 6.89
C VAL A 29 10.67 4.94 6.31
N LEU A 30 11.32 4.14 7.16
CA LEU A 30 12.06 2.94 6.75
C LEU A 30 11.18 1.67 6.72
N GLU A 31 9.88 1.78 7.00
CA GLU A 31 8.91 0.68 6.93
C GLU A 31 9.37 -0.57 7.73
N LYS A 32 9.96 -0.35 8.92
CA LYS A 32 10.49 -1.41 9.80
C LYS A 32 9.43 -2.04 10.68
N THR A 33 8.38 -1.30 11.02
CA THR A 33 7.34 -1.68 11.98
C THR A 33 5.98 -1.59 11.30
N ASP A 34 5.37 -2.74 11.05
CA ASP A 34 4.00 -2.79 10.56
C ASP A 34 3.01 -2.43 11.66
N ILE A 35 1.86 -1.90 11.26
CA ILE A 35 0.73 -1.58 12.13
C ILE A 35 -0.35 -2.65 11.89
N PRO A 36 -0.32 -3.79 12.62
CA PRO A 36 -1.25 -4.89 12.39
C PRO A 36 -2.68 -4.55 12.80
N THR A 37 -2.85 -3.64 13.76
CA THR A 37 -4.16 -3.22 14.27
C THR A 37 -4.22 -1.69 14.25
N PRO A 38 -4.64 -1.08 13.13
CA PRO A 38 -4.70 0.37 13.03
C PRO A 38 -5.84 0.93 13.91
N ASP A 39 -5.51 1.93 14.74
CA ASP A 39 -6.46 2.63 15.60
C ASP A 39 -6.51 4.14 15.30
N GLY A 40 -7.55 4.82 15.81
CA GLY A 40 -7.73 6.26 15.69
C GLY A 40 -7.58 6.79 14.25
N PRO A 41 -6.66 7.75 13.99
CA PRO A 41 -6.45 8.31 12.65
C PRO A 41 -5.87 7.30 11.65
N ALA A 42 -5.12 6.31 12.13
CA ALA A 42 -4.55 5.26 11.29
C ALA A 42 -5.65 4.34 10.73
N LEU A 43 -6.71 4.08 11.50
CA LEU A 43 -7.86 3.29 11.05
C LEU A 43 -8.61 3.98 9.90
N THR A 44 -8.82 5.29 9.99
CA THR A 44 -9.47 6.07 8.92
C THR A 44 -8.64 6.05 7.65
N ALA A 45 -7.31 6.22 7.77
CA ALA A 45 -6.40 6.12 6.65
C ALA A 45 -6.37 4.71 6.05
N TYR A 46 -6.34 3.67 6.89
CA TYR A 46 -6.39 2.28 6.47
C TYR A 46 -7.64 1.99 5.65
N LYS A 47 -8.83 2.39 6.11
CA LYS A 47 -10.09 2.18 5.37
C LYS A 47 -10.09 2.89 4.02
N LYS A 48 -9.62 4.13 3.97
CA LYS A 48 -9.52 4.92 2.73
C LYS A 48 -8.57 4.25 1.73
N LEU A 49 -7.41 3.79 2.21
CA LEU A 49 -6.41 3.10 1.40
C LEU A 49 -6.92 1.72 0.96
N GLN A 50 -7.59 0.98 1.82
CA GLN A 50 -8.20 -0.31 1.49
C GLN A 50 -9.26 -0.15 0.38
N ALA A 51 -10.09 0.89 0.46
CA ALA A 51 -11.05 1.20 -0.59
C ALA A 51 -10.36 1.59 -1.91
N ALA A 52 -9.28 2.38 -1.85
CA ALA A 52 -8.48 2.71 -3.03
C ALA A 52 -7.80 1.47 -3.64
N LEU A 53 -7.32 0.55 -2.79
CA LEU A 53 -6.69 -0.70 -3.21
C LEU A 53 -7.71 -1.66 -3.85
N ALA A 54 -8.94 -1.70 -3.33
CA ALA A 54 -10.05 -2.46 -3.92
C ALA A 54 -10.57 -1.81 -5.22
N SER A 55 -10.50 -0.49 -5.33
CA SER A 55 -10.91 0.27 -6.52
C SER A 55 -9.83 0.28 -7.61
N MET A 56 -8.60 -0.13 -7.31
CA MET A 56 -7.59 -0.29 -8.34
C MET A 56 -7.97 -1.51 -9.18
N PRO A 57 -8.24 -1.34 -10.49
CA PRO A 57 -8.23 -2.50 -11.37
C PRO A 57 -6.84 -3.13 -11.27
N ASN A 58 -6.72 -4.44 -11.49
CA ASN A 58 -5.47 -5.21 -11.43
C ASN A 58 -4.42 -4.78 -12.50
N GLU A 59 -4.46 -3.54 -12.99
CA GLU A 59 -3.66 -2.85 -14.00
C GLU A 59 -2.17 -2.68 -13.64
N GLY A 60 -1.67 -3.45 -12.68
CA GLY A 60 -0.28 -3.86 -12.71
C GLY A 60 0.15 -4.47 -14.04
N SER A 61 -0.79 -5.04 -14.79
CA SER A 61 -0.60 -5.53 -16.16
C SER A 61 -0.60 -4.45 -17.24
N LYS A 62 -0.92 -3.19 -16.95
CA LYS A 62 -0.97 -2.11 -17.97
C LYS A 62 0.22 -1.15 -17.92
N LEU A 63 0.90 -1.03 -16.77
CA LEU A 63 2.12 -0.22 -16.63
C LEU A 63 3.40 -0.95 -17.08
N LEU A 64 3.35 -2.27 -17.30
CA LEU A 64 4.46 -3.11 -17.75
C LEU A 64 4.59 -3.21 -19.29
N LYS A 65 4.07 -2.24 -20.05
CA LYS A 65 4.45 -2.08 -21.46
C LYS A 65 5.73 -1.24 -21.52
N PHE A 66 6.87 -1.89 -21.40
CA PHE A 66 8.11 -1.30 -21.93
C PHE A 66 7.97 -1.23 -23.46
N PRO A 67 8.03 -0.05 -24.10
CA PRO A 67 8.18 0.00 -25.56
C PRO A 67 9.51 -0.68 -25.94
N GLU A 68 9.48 -1.49 -27.00
CA GLU A 68 10.64 -2.20 -27.59
C GLU A 68 11.77 -1.26 -28.03
#